data_AF-A0A3R6T1G8-F1
#
_entry.id   AF-A0A3R6T1G8-F1
#
_cell.length_a   1.000
_cell.length_b   1.000
_cell.length_c   1.000
_cell.angle_alpha   90.00
_cell.angle_beta   90.00
_cell.angle_gamma   90.00
#
_symmetry.space_group_name_H-M   'P 1'
#
loop_
_entity.id
_entity.type
_entity.pdbx_description
1 polymer ?
#
loop_
_entity_poly.entity_id
_entity_poly.type
_entity_poly.pdbx_seq_one_letter_code
_entity_poly.pdbx_strand_id
1 'polypeptide(L)'
;MKLRTIFMSMLVIAALTSCNNDDVDHHGGPQMADVDVAYLSIKIETQPTTRASGSTERPGTNESDLKALYLITFDEHGMVVGIPGTTNYVTMLSTSSTTPEAIKVSKNAKQLLVIANPDGMLKNAINSISVTSSFSSINAAITGTTKNEVIDNPNSISKGFTMINSGPDEEAEGKVTNLLIDISNSLKDNEDEAEANRVPVSLERLAAKLDLQEKPGGATTKQEGASFTFGR
;
A
#
# COMPACT_ATOMS: atom_id res chain seq x y z
N MET A 1 62.69 -27.60 6.85
CA MET A 1 61.48 -27.21 6.08
C MET A 1 61.30 -25.70 6.27
N LYS A 2 61.44 -24.83 5.25
CA LYS A 2 60.47 -24.51 4.16
C LYS A 2 59.08 -24.23 4.78
N LEU A 3 58.45 -23.05 4.69
CA LEU A 3 58.38 -22.04 3.62
C LEU A 3 58.43 -20.59 4.17
N ARG A 4 58.97 -19.70 3.31
CA ARG A 4 58.69 -18.25 3.25
C ARG A 4 57.40 -18.04 2.44
N THR A 5 56.59 -17.04 2.78
CA THR A 5 56.07 -16.03 1.83
C THR A 5 55.21 -14.95 2.51
N ILE A 6 55.64 -13.70 2.35
CA ILE A 6 54.87 -12.47 2.47
C ILE A 6 54.20 -12.25 1.12
N PHE A 7 52.92 -11.86 1.07
CA PHE A 7 52.35 -11.24 -0.14
C PHE A 7 51.46 -10.05 0.22
N MET A 8 52.05 -8.88 -0.01
CA MET A 8 51.46 -7.56 -0.11
C MET A 8 50.79 -7.45 -1.49
N SER A 9 49.47 -7.27 -1.57
CA SER A 9 48.81 -6.96 -2.84
C SER A 9 48.60 -5.45 -2.96
N MET A 10 49.47 -4.80 -3.73
CA MET A 10 49.22 -3.47 -4.30
C MET A 10 48.07 -3.59 -5.30
N LEU A 11 46.98 -2.84 -5.07
CA LEU A 11 45.97 -2.59 -6.08
C LEU A 11 46.50 -1.49 -7.01
N VAL A 12 46.90 -1.88 -8.22
CA VAL A 12 47.27 -0.97 -9.31
C VAL A 12 45.98 -0.61 -10.05
N ILE A 13 45.55 0.66 -9.96
CA ILE A 13 44.52 1.19 -10.86
C ILE A 13 45.23 1.67 -12.12
N ALA A 14 44.93 1.00 -13.23
CA ALA A 14 45.38 1.39 -14.56
C ALA A 14 44.75 2.74 -14.95
N ALA A 15 45.59 3.74 -15.21
CA ALA A 15 45.18 4.92 -15.94
C ALA A 15 44.97 4.54 -17.41
N LEU A 16 43.72 4.46 -17.85
CA LEU A 16 43.41 4.47 -19.28
C LEU A 16 43.38 5.92 -19.73
N THR A 17 44.50 6.35 -20.31
CA THR A 17 44.57 7.50 -21.19
C THR A 17 43.83 7.17 -22.49
N SER A 18 42.76 7.88 -22.80
CA SER A 18 42.29 8.03 -24.18
C SER A 18 42.00 9.51 -24.43
N CYS A 19 42.80 10.08 -25.32
CA CYS A 19 42.77 11.46 -25.78
C CYS A 19 41.93 11.57 -27.07
N ASN A 20 41.10 12.61 -27.14
CA ASN A 20 40.81 13.54 -28.25
C ASN A 20 39.33 13.96 -28.22
N ASN A 21 38.90 15.21 -28.39
CA ASN A 21 39.56 16.51 -28.54
C ASN A 21 38.51 17.59 -28.19
N ASP A 22 38.99 18.65 -27.53
CA ASP A 22 38.59 20.07 -27.54
C ASP A 22 37.13 20.54 -27.30
N ASP A 23 37.04 21.39 -26.27
CA ASP A 23 36.10 22.49 -25.98
C ASP A 23 34.61 22.15 -25.79
N VAL A 24 34.11 22.22 -24.56
CA VAL A 24 33.65 23.45 -23.88
C VAL A 24 33.34 23.12 -22.40
N ASP A 25 33.77 24.02 -21.52
CA ASP A 25 33.51 24.06 -20.08
C ASP A 25 32.12 23.59 -19.62
N HIS A 26 32.09 22.62 -18.69
CA HIS A 26 31.16 22.66 -17.55
C HIS A 26 31.81 22.02 -16.32
N HIS A 27 32.25 22.88 -15.41
CA HIS A 27 32.58 22.54 -14.03
C HIS A 27 31.32 22.08 -13.28
N GLY A 28 31.42 20.94 -12.56
CA GLY A 28 30.68 20.80 -11.30
C GLY A 28 30.12 19.44 -10.93
N GLY A 29 30.99 18.48 -10.62
CA GLY A 29 30.68 17.37 -9.71
C GLY A 29 30.72 15.97 -10.33
N PRO A 30 31.07 14.93 -9.54
CA PRO A 30 30.85 13.56 -9.98
C PRO A 30 29.35 13.41 -10.21
N GLN A 31 28.96 13.15 -11.46
CA GLN A 31 27.63 12.67 -11.76
C GLN A 31 27.50 11.35 -10.99
N MET A 32 26.88 11.43 -9.80
CA MET A 32 26.37 10.27 -9.09
C MET A 32 25.67 9.44 -10.15
N ALA A 33 26.07 8.18 -10.32
CA ALA A 33 25.37 7.27 -11.21
C ALA A 33 23.87 7.46 -10.97
N ASP A 34 23.12 7.78 -12.03
CA ASP A 34 21.66 7.99 -11.97
C ASP A 34 21.08 6.74 -11.31
N VAL A 35 20.80 6.81 -10.00
CA VAL A 35 20.16 5.72 -9.31
C VAL A 35 18.73 5.77 -9.83
N ASP A 36 18.23 4.65 -10.36
CA ASP A 36 16.87 4.54 -10.93
C ASP A 36 15.78 4.67 -9.84
N VAL A 37 15.75 5.83 -9.16
CA VAL A 37 14.83 6.21 -8.10
C VAL A 37 13.97 7.38 -8.54
N ALA A 38 12.74 7.38 -8.06
CA ALA A 38 11.77 8.46 -8.22
C ALA A 38 11.02 8.66 -6.91
N TYR A 39 10.19 9.69 -6.87
CA TYR A 39 9.32 10.02 -5.75
C TYR A 39 7.87 9.83 -6.15
N LEU A 40 7.11 9.24 -5.23
CA LEU A 40 5.67 9.04 -5.34
C LEU A 40 5.02 9.66 -4.11
N SER A 41 3.93 10.41 -4.33
CA SER A 41 3.10 10.91 -3.25
C SER A 41 1.66 10.50 -3.48
N ILE A 42 0.96 10.19 -2.39
CA ILE A 42 -0.44 9.71 -2.44
C ILE A 42 -1.35 10.62 -1.63
N LYS A 43 -2.64 10.55 -1.94
CA LYS A 43 -3.72 11.14 -1.16
C LYS A 43 -4.83 10.09 -1.00
N ILE A 44 -5.09 9.70 0.24
CA ILE A 44 -6.19 8.80 0.57
C ILE A 44 -7.51 9.57 0.43
N GLU A 45 -8.37 9.08 -0.45
CA GLU A 45 -9.71 9.60 -0.63
C GLU A 45 -10.62 9.00 0.45
N THR A 46 -11.19 9.88 1.28
CA THR A 46 -12.26 9.49 2.19
C THR A 46 -13.54 9.43 1.38
N GLN A 47 -14.11 8.23 1.16
CA GLN A 47 -15.27 8.07 0.28
C GLN A 47 -16.41 9.05 0.63
N PRO A 48 -17.04 9.69 -0.38
CA PRO A 48 -18.24 10.47 -0.17
C PRO A 48 -19.38 9.57 0.30
N THR A 49 -20.15 10.02 1.28
CA THR A 49 -21.29 9.25 1.79
C THR A 49 -22.44 9.31 0.78
N THR A 50 -22.71 8.21 0.06
CA THR A 50 -23.88 8.07 -0.84
C THR A 50 -25.14 7.63 -0.08
N ARG A 51 -25.27 8.06 1.18
CA ARG A 51 -26.42 7.69 2.01
C ARG A 51 -27.69 8.31 1.44
N ALA A 52 -28.72 7.49 1.24
CA ALA A 52 -30.02 7.96 0.80
C ALA A 52 -30.57 9.03 1.76
N SER A 53 -31.19 10.06 1.21
CA SER A 53 -31.88 11.08 2.01
C SER A 53 -32.91 10.43 2.93
N GLY A 54 -32.79 10.68 4.24
CA GLY A 54 -33.65 10.08 5.27
C GLY A 54 -33.12 8.78 5.89
N SER A 55 -31.94 8.30 5.50
CA SER A 55 -31.29 7.16 6.16
C SER A 55 -30.90 7.51 7.61
N THR A 56 -31.19 6.61 8.55
CA THR A 56 -30.70 6.68 9.94
C THR A 56 -29.30 6.10 10.10
N GLU A 57 -28.74 5.50 9.05
CA GLU A 57 -27.42 4.91 9.11
C GLU A 57 -26.35 6.00 9.35
N ARG A 58 -25.53 5.79 10.37
CA ARG A 58 -24.44 6.71 10.72
C ARG A 58 -23.12 6.17 10.18
N PRO A 59 -22.19 7.04 9.74
CA PRO A 59 -20.82 6.61 9.53
C PRO A 59 -20.28 5.95 10.81
N GLY A 60 -19.55 4.85 10.65
CA GLY A 60 -18.83 4.25 11.76
C GLY A 60 -17.84 5.25 12.32
N THR A 61 -17.88 5.47 13.64
CA THR A 61 -16.94 6.38 14.30
C THR A 61 -15.57 5.73 14.28
N ASN A 62 -14.60 6.36 13.61
CA ASN A 62 -13.19 5.94 13.53
C ASN A 62 -12.92 4.61 12.80
N GLU A 63 -13.93 3.98 12.18
CA GLU A 63 -13.75 2.72 11.44
C GLU A 63 -12.92 2.90 10.16
N SER A 64 -12.66 4.14 9.73
CA SER A 64 -11.78 4.49 8.61
C SER A 64 -10.40 4.95 9.06
N ASP A 65 -10.08 4.89 10.36
CA ASP A 65 -8.80 5.36 10.87
C ASP A 65 -7.64 4.64 10.21
N LEU A 66 -6.67 5.43 9.75
CA LEU A 66 -5.38 4.93 9.29
C LEU A 66 -4.45 4.85 10.51
N LYS A 67 -3.93 3.64 10.79
CA LYS A 67 -2.89 3.40 11.81
C LYS A 67 -1.56 3.10 11.13
N ALA A 68 -1.60 2.36 10.02
CA ALA A 68 -0.45 2.13 9.16
C ALA A 68 -0.90 1.95 7.70
N LEU A 69 -0.07 2.41 6.77
CA LEU A 69 -0.20 2.15 5.33
C LEU A 69 1.01 1.34 4.85
N TYR A 70 0.76 0.29 4.09
CA TYR A 70 1.78 -0.51 3.42
C TYR A 70 1.63 -0.29 1.92
N LEU A 71 2.66 0.29 1.31
CA LEU A 71 2.73 0.59 -0.11
C LEU A 71 3.64 -0.42 -0.78
N ILE A 72 3.13 -1.07 -1.81
CA ILE A 72 3.83 -2.10 -2.59
C ILE A 72 3.78 -1.68 -4.05
N THR A 73 4.95 -1.53 -4.67
CA THR A 73 5.08 -1.14 -6.08
C THR A 73 5.36 -2.35 -6.96
N PHE A 74 4.79 -2.32 -8.16
CA PHE A 74 4.93 -3.38 -9.16
C PHE A 74 5.38 -2.82 -10.51
N ASP A 75 6.01 -3.65 -11.32
CA ASP A 75 6.24 -3.39 -12.74
C ASP A 75 4.97 -3.61 -13.57
N GLU A 76 5.07 -3.46 -14.89
CA GLU A 76 3.96 -3.68 -15.83
C GLU A 76 3.44 -5.13 -15.87
N HIS A 77 4.23 -6.09 -15.38
CA HIS A 77 3.89 -7.51 -15.34
C HIS A 77 3.30 -7.93 -13.98
N GLY A 78 3.11 -6.99 -13.05
CA GLY A 78 2.62 -7.27 -11.71
C GLY A 78 3.65 -7.96 -10.80
N MET A 79 4.95 -7.83 -11.10
CA MET A 79 6.05 -8.28 -10.26
C MET A 79 6.49 -7.17 -9.33
N VAL A 80 6.83 -7.51 -8.08
CA VAL A 80 7.22 -6.50 -7.09
C VAL A 80 8.55 -5.83 -7.47
N VAL A 81 8.58 -4.51 -7.38
CA VAL A 81 9.76 -3.68 -7.64
C VAL A 81 10.11 -2.92 -6.37
N GLY A 82 11.35 -3.10 -5.90
CA GLY A 82 11.94 -2.33 -4.81
C GLY A 82 12.93 -1.28 -5.32
N ILE A 83 13.40 -0.41 -4.42
CA ILE A 83 14.44 0.57 -4.75
C ILE A 83 15.72 -0.19 -5.14
N PRO A 84 16.36 0.11 -6.30
CA PRO A 84 17.60 -0.53 -6.71
C PRO A 84 18.68 -0.49 -5.63
N GLY A 85 19.37 -1.61 -5.41
CA GLY A 85 20.39 -1.73 -4.38
C GLY A 85 19.86 -1.90 -2.95
N THR A 86 18.55 -2.03 -2.75
CA THR A 86 17.93 -2.32 -1.45
C THR A 86 17.23 -3.68 -1.43
N THR A 87 16.97 -4.19 -0.24
CA THR A 87 16.11 -5.36 0.01
C THR A 87 14.72 -4.96 0.50
N ASN A 88 14.37 -3.67 0.40
CA ASN A 88 13.10 -3.14 0.87
C ASN A 88 12.13 -3.08 -0.31
N TYR A 89 11.12 -3.94 -0.27
CA TYR A 89 10.10 -4.07 -1.32
C TYR A 89 8.73 -3.54 -0.90
N VAL A 90 8.63 -3.05 0.34
CA VAL A 90 7.41 -2.49 0.92
C VAL A 90 7.80 -1.24 1.70
N THR A 91 7.02 -0.18 1.51
CA THR A 91 7.15 1.05 2.29
C THR A 91 6.02 1.09 3.33
N MET A 92 6.38 1.05 4.61
CA MET A 92 5.42 1.20 5.71
C MET A 92 5.40 2.63 6.21
N LEU A 93 4.23 3.24 6.25
CA LEU A 93 3.98 4.56 6.82
C LEU A 93 3.13 4.43 8.08
N SER A 94 3.71 4.75 9.24
CA SER A 94 2.95 4.87 10.49
C SER A 94 2.31 6.26 10.53
N THR A 95 1.08 6.37 10.00
CA THR A 95 0.43 7.66 9.81
C THR A 95 -1.07 7.57 10.06
N SER A 96 -1.64 8.65 10.61
CA SER A 96 -3.07 8.94 10.63
C SER A 96 -3.47 9.96 9.55
N SER A 97 -2.51 10.42 8.74
CA SER A 97 -2.72 11.41 7.70
C SER A 97 -3.29 10.78 6.44
N THR A 98 -4.25 11.46 5.81
CA THR A 98 -4.73 11.12 4.46
C THR A 98 -3.81 11.65 3.37
N THR A 99 -2.80 12.46 3.71
CA THR A 99 -1.77 12.98 2.80
C THR A 99 -0.39 12.77 3.43
N PRO A 100 0.15 11.54 3.44
CA PRO A 100 1.50 11.29 3.96
C PRO A 100 2.58 11.98 3.12
N GLU A 101 3.78 12.14 3.66
CA GLU A 101 4.93 12.67 2.91
C GLU A 101 5.25 11.79 1.68
N ALA A 102 5.89 12.39 0.67
CA ALA A 102 6.37 11.65 -0.49
C ALA A 102 7.33 10.52 -0.10
N ILE A 103 7.29 9.42 -0.85
CA ILE A 103 8.16 8.25 -0.64
C ILE A 103 9.09 8.03 -1.84
N LYS A 104 10.28 7.52 -1.55
CA LYS A 104 11.21 7.04 -2.57
C LYS A 104 10.73 5.68 -3.11
N VAL A 105 10.75 5.53 -4.42
CA VAL A 105 10.40 4.30 -5.14
C VAL A 105 11.37 4.09 -6.31
N SER A 106 11.30 2.94 -6.95
CA SER A 106 12.03 2.68 -8.20
C SER A 106 11.40 3.42 -9.39
N LYS A 107 12.19 3.94 -10.33
CA LYS A 107 11.71 4.47 -11.62
C LYS A 107 10.97 3.40 -12.45
N ASN A 108 11.23 2.12 -12.18
CA ASN A 108 10.58 0.99 -12.86
C ASN A 108 9.20 0.66 -12.28
N ALA A 109 8.76 1.32 -11.20
CA ALA A 109 7.41 1.14 -10.67
C ALA A 109 6.37 1.67 -11.66
N LYS A 110 5.36 0.85 -11.96
CA LYS A 110 4.24 1.16 -12.85
C LYS A 110 2.90 1.05 -12.15
N GLN A 111 2.82 0.22 -11.11
CA GLN A 111 1.56 -0.02 -10.42
C GLN A 111 1.74 0.01 -8.90
N LEU A 112 0.68 0.34 -8.16
CA LEU A 112 0.67 0.51 -6.72
C LEU A 112 -0.47 -0.29 -6.07
N LEU A 113 -0.13 -1.05 -5.02
CA LEU A 113 -1.09 -1.56 -4.05
C LEU A 113 -0.88 -0.86 -2.71
N VAL A 114 -1.98 -0.41 -2.11
CA VAL A 114 -2.00 0.17 -0.76
C VAL A 114 -2.86 -0.71 0.13
N ILE A 115 -2.31 -1.11 1.27
CA ILE A 115 -3.01 -1.87 2.29
C ILE A 115 -2.91 -1.10 3.61
N ALA A 116 -4.05 -0.70 4.15
CA ALA A 116 -4.12 -0.06 5.45
C ALA A 116 -4.36 -1.11 6.54
N ASN A 117 -3.69 -0.92 7.68
CA ASN A 117 -3.90 -1.68 8.92
C ASN A 117 -3.86 -3.22 8.79
N PRO A 118 -2.99 -3.85 7.98
CA PRO A 118 -2.91 -5.30 7.93
C PRO A 118 -2.44 -5.86 9.28
N ASP A 119 -2.93 -7.05 9.62
CA ASP A 119 -2.59 -7.75 10.86
C ASP A 119 -2.31 -9.24 10.58
N GLY A 120 -1.78 -9.94 11.58
CA GLY A 120 -1.58 -11.38 11.56
C GLY A 120 -0.74 -11.90 10.39
N MET A 121 -1.22 -12.98 9.76
CA MET A 121 -0.61 -13.62 8.60
C MET A 121 -0.57 -12.71 7.38
N LEU A 122 -1.56 -11.83 7.18
CA LEU A 122 -1.50 -10.85 6.08
C LEU A 122 -0.30 -9.93 6.24
N LYS A 123 -0.15 -9.35 7.43
CA LYS A 123 1.01 -8.49 7.73
C LYS A 123 2.32 -9.25 7.58
N ASN A 124 2.38 -10.50 8.04
CA ASN A 124 3.57 -11.34 7.88
C ASN A 124 3.89 -11.63 6.41
N ALA A 125 2.87 -11.91 5.59
CA ALA A 125 3.03 -12.12 4.16
C ALA A 125 3.55 -10.85 3.46
N ILE A 126 3.01 -9.68 3.80
CA ILE A 126 3.48 -8.37 3.30
C ILE A 126 4.95 -8.14 3.71
N ASN A 127 5.30 -8.39 4.97
CA ASN A 127 6.67 -8.23 5.46
C ASN A 127 7.66 -9.25 4.88
N SER A 128 7.17 -10.32 4.26
CA SER A 128 7.98 -11.36 3.62
C SER A 128 8.10 -11.17 2.10
N ILE A 129 7.55 -10.07 1.56
CA ILE A 129 7.64 -9.74 0.13
C ILE A 129 9.10 -9.62 -0.29
N SER A 130 9.41 -10.15 -1.48
CA SER A 130 10.72 -10.10 -2.11
C SER A 130 10.61 -9.81 -3.60
N VAL A 131 11.75 -9.71 -4.30
CA VAL A 131 11.80 -9.51 -5.76
C VAL A 131 11.06 -10.59 -6.57
N THR A 132 10.88 -11.79 -6.02
CA THR A 132 10.13 -12.87 -6.71
C THR A 132 8.63 -12.84 -6.42
N SER A 133 8.18 -11.96 -5.53
CA SER A 133 6.76 -11.81 -5.22
C SER A 133 6.03 -11.14 -6.38
N SER A 134 4.78 -11.54 -6.58
CA SER A 134 3.88 -10.98 -7.59
C SER A 134 2.57 -10.52 -6.95
N PHE A 135 1.81 -9.68 -7.65
CA PHE A 135 0.47 -9.30 -7.23
C PHE A 135 -0.41 -10.54 -6.98
N SER A 136 -0.30 -11.58 -7.82
CA SER A 136 -1.02 -12.84 -7.64
C SER A 136 -0.72 -13.50 -6.29
N SER A 137 0.55 -13.57 -5.88
CA SER A 137 0.95 -14.14 -4.59
C SER A 137 0.43 -13.33 -3.39
N ILE A 138 0.41 -12.00 -3.51
CA ILE A 138 -0.08 -11.10 -2.46
C ILE A 138 -1.61 -11.17 -2.39
N ASN A 139 -2.29 -11.22 -3.54
CA ASN A 139 -3.74 -11.35 -3.63
C ASN A 139 -4.22 -12.71 -3.06
N ALA A 140 -3.43 -13.77 -3.22
CA ALA A 140 -3.69 -15.04 -2.55
C ALA A 140 -3.63 -14.91 -1.02
N ALA A 141 -2.65 -14.17 -0.48
CA ALA A 141 -2.55 -13.90 0.95
C ALA A 141 -3.73 -13.05 1.47
N ILE A 142 -4.16 -12.05 0.71
CA ILE A 142 -5.35 -11.23 1.02
C ILE A 142 -6.61 -12.11 1.06
N THR A 143 -6.79 -12.97 0.04
CA THR A 143 -7.94 -13.90 -0.03
C THR A 143 -7.90 -14.95 1.09
N GLY A 144 -6.71 -15.32 1.57
CA GLY A 144 -6.51 -16.26 2.67
C GLY A 144 -6.68 -15.67 4.06
N THR A 145 -7.00 -14.38 4.19
CA THR A 145 -7.15 -13.75 5.50
C THR A 145 -8.34 -14.26 6.28
N THR A 146 -8.17 -14.34 7.59
CA THR A 146 -9.24 -14.67 8.52
C THR A 146 -9.97 -13.41 8.99
N LYS A 147 -11.21 -13.59 9.45
CA LYS A 147 -12.02 -12.52 10.04
C LYS A 147 -11.24 -11.73 11.09
N ASN A 148 -10.57 -12.41 12.01
CA ASN A 148 -9.86 -11.76 13.12
C ASN A 148 -8.70 -10.89 12.67
N GLU A 149 -8.15 -11.11 11.48
CA GLU A 149 -7.05 -10.30 10.94
C GLU A 149 -7.56 -9.01 10.30
N VAL A 150 -8.78 -9.02 9.73
CA VAL A 150 -9.31 -7.89 8.97
C VAL A 150 -10.30 -7.00 9.73
N ILE A 151 -10.84 -7.46 10.86
CA ILE A 151 -11.76 -6.69 11.71
C ILE A 151 -11.06 -6.16 12.96
N ASP A 152 -11.59 -5.07 13.50
CA ASP A 152 -11.36 -4.63 14.87
C ASP A 152 -12.69 -4.52 15.63
N ASN A 153 -12.64 -4.26 16.94
CA ASN A 153 -13.82 -3.95 17.72
C ASN A 153 -14.32 -2.53 17.37
N PRO A 154 -15.51 -2.36 16.77
CA PRO A 154 -16.02 -1.04 16.40
C PRO A 154 -16.26 -0.12 17.63
N ASN A 155 -16.37 -0.68 18.84
CA ASN A 155 -16.51 0.08 20.08
C ASN A 155 -15.17 0.43 20.75
N SER A 156 -14.05 -0.15 20.29
CA SER A 156 -12.72 0.06 20.87
C SER A 156 -11.65 -0.25 19.83
N ILE A 157 -11.55 0.61 18.83
CA ILE A 157 -10.60 0.45 17.73
C ILE A 157 -9.17 0.66 18.23
N SER A 158 -8.32 -0.35 18.06
CA SER A 158 -6.91 -0.34 18.43
C SER A 158 -6.00 -0.51 17.21
N LYS A 159 -6.20 -1.58 16.45
CA LYS A 159 -5.41 -1.89 15.26
C LYS A 159 -5.97 -1.25 13.98
N GLY A 160 -7.27 -0.95 13.96
CA GLY A 160 -7.96 -0.48 12.77
C GLY A 160 -8.50 -1.62 11.91
N PHE A 161 -9.44 -1.29 11.03
CA PHE A 161 -9.96 -2.23 10.04
C PHE A 161 -9.01 -2.29 8.85
N THR A 162 -8.76 -3.51 8.35
CA THR A 162 -7.90 -3.68 7.16
C THR A 162 -8.62 -3.14 5.95
N MET A 163 -7.94 -2.28 5.20
CA MET A 163 -8.46 -1.69 3.96
C MET A 163 -7.48 -1.90 2.81
N ILE A 164 -8.01 -2.00 1.59
CA ILE A 164 -7.24 -2.18 0.35
C ILE A 164 -7.78 -1.23 -0.72
N ASN A 165 -7.01 -0.98 -1.78
CA ASN A 165 -7.49 -0.27 -2.96
C ASN A 165 -8.90 -0.76 -3.38
N SER A 166 -9.82 0.17 -3.65
CA SER A 166 -11.18 -0.15 -4.09
C SER A 166 -11.24 -0.82 -5.47
N GLY A 167 -10.17 -0.72 -6.26
CA GLY A 167 -10.18 -1.06 -7.69
C GLY A 167 -10.65 0.14 -8.53
N PRO A 168 -10.76 -0.04 -9.86
CA PRO A 168 -11.23 1.02 -10.75
C PRO A 168 -12.69 1.39 -10.46
N ASP A 169 -13.03 2.67 -10.57
CA ASP A 169 -14.39 3.21 -10.39
C ASP A 169 -15.38 2.79 -11.49
N GLU A 170 -14.95 1.97 -12.45
CA GLU A 170 -15.83 1.46 -13.49
C GLU A 170 -16.77 0.40 -12.90
N GLU A 171 -18.06 0.45 -13.26
CA GLU A 171 -19.03 -0.61 -13.03
C GLU A 171 -18.60 -1.87 -13.80
N ALA A 172 -17.56 -2.55 -13.30
CA ALA A 172 -17.13 -3.81 -13.84
C ALA A 172 -18.20 -4.84 -13.47
N GLU A 173 -18.98 -5.28 -14.45
CA GLU A 173 -19.82 -6.46 -14.29
C GLU A 173 -18.93 -7.68 -14.04
N GLY A 174 -18.78 -8.08 -12.78
CA GLY A 174 -18.00 -9.25 -12.38
C GLY A 174 -17.03 -8.99 -11.23
N LYS A 175 -16.13 -9.96 -11.00
CA LYS A 175 -15.11 -9.85 -9.96
C LYS A 175 -14.07 -8.83 -10.39
N VAL A 176 -13.87 -7.77 -9.60
CA VAL A 176 -12.70 -6.88 -9.76
C VAL A 176 -11.44 -7.72 -9.53
N THR A 177 -10.69 -7.98 -10.60
CA THR A 177 -9.46 -8.78 -10.55
C THR A 177 -8.19 -7.95 -10.49
N ASN A 178 -8.27 -6.65 -10.80
CA ASN A 178 -7.15 -5.73 -10.72
C ASN A 178 -7.43 -4.63 -9.70
N LEU A 179 -6.71 -4.68 -8.58
CA LEU A 179 -6.78 -3.69 -7.50
C LEU A 179 -5.62 -2.69 -7.58
N LEU A 180 -4.71 -2.85 -8.55
CA LEU A 180 -3.52 -2.02 -8.67
C LEU A 180 -3.85 -0.68 -9.33
N ILE A 181 -3.34 0.40 -8.75
CA ILE A 181 -3.42 1.74 -9.31
C ILE A 181 -2.26 1.93 -10.28
N ASP A 182 -2.53 2.41 -11.49
CA ASP A 182 -1.48 2.83 -12.43
C ASP A 182 -0.82 4.13 -11.96
N ILE A 183 0.50 4.09 -11.78
CA ILE A 183 1.33 5.21 -11.33
C ILE A 183 2.40 5.59 -12.36
N SER A 184 2.33 5.03 -13.58
CA SER A 184 3.37 5.18 -14.61
C SER A 184 3.68 6.65 -14.95
N ASN A 185 2.69 7.53 -14.84
CA ASN A 185 2.81 8.98 -15.12
C ASN A 185 2.89 9.85 -13.87
N SER A 186 2.90 9.23 -12.68
CA SER A 186 2.79 9.92 -11.39
C SER A 186 4.12 10.04 -10.65
N LEU A 187 5.15 9.31 -11.10
CA LEU A 187 6.51 9.39 -10.55
C LEU A 187 7.16 10.74 -10.91
N LYS A 188 7.87 11.33 -9.95
CA LYS A 188 8.59 12.61 -10.10
C LYS A 188 10.03 12.50 -9.66
N ASP A 189 10.86 13.43 -10.12
CA ASP A 189 12.30 13.44 -9.81
C ASP A 189 12.62 13.98 -8.42
N ASN A 190 11.68 14.68 -7.78
CA ASN A 190 11.82 15.22 -6.42
C ASN A 190 10.52 15.15 -5.61
N GLU A 191 10.67 15.33 -4.30
CA GLU A 191 9.58 15.25 -3.31
C GLU A 191 8.53 16.33 -3.54
N ASP A 192 8.91 17.60 -3.68
CA ASP A 192 7.98 18.73 -3.84
C ASP A 192 7.05 18.55 -5.06
N GLU A 193 7.60 18.13 -6.19
CA GLU A 193 6.80 17.82 -7.39
C GLU A 193 5.86 16.64 -7.17
N ALA A 194 6.31 15.58 -6.48
CA ALA A 194 5.47 14.44 -6.16
C ALA A 194 4.30 14.87 -5.27
N GLU A 195 4.56 15.69 -4.25
CA GLU A 195 3.54 16.20 -3.34
C GLU A 195 2.57 17.19 -3.98
N ALA A 196 2.99 17.91 -5.02
CA ALA A 196 2.11 18.72 -5.85
C ALA A 196 1.21 17.88 -6.78
N ASN A 197 1.58 16.62 -7.05
CA ASN A 197 0.93 15.72 -8.01
C ASN A 197 0.52 14.38 -7.37
N ARG A 198 -0.15 14.44 -6.22
CA ARG A 198 -0.53 13.25 -5.44
C ARG A 198 -1.47 12.33 -6.21
N VAL A 199 -1.16 11.03 -6.18
CA VAL A 199 -2.04 9.97 -6.69
C VAL A 199 -3.23 9.79 -5.74
N PRO A 200 -4.48 9.92 -6.21
CA PRO A 200 -5.65 9.62 -5.41
C PRO A 200 -5.73 8.10 -5.16
N VAL A 201 -6.01 7.71 -3.92
CA VAL A 201 -6.13 6.32 -3.49
C VAL A 201 -7.43 6.16 -2.73
N SER A 202 -8.40 5.49 -3.34
CA SER A 202 -9.62 5.04 -2.66
C SER A 202 -9.38 3.71 -1.99
N LEU A 203 -9.77 3.61 -0.71
CA LEU A 203 -9.61 2.41 0.10
C LEU A 203 -10.97 1.87 0.56
N GLU A 204 -11.11 0.56 0.50
CA GLU A 204 -12.28 -0.20 0.98
C GLU A 204 -11.90 -1.21 2.05
N ARG A 205 -12.79 -1.36 3.03
CA ARG A 205 -12.61 -2.36 4.10
C ARG A 205 -12.79 -3.75 3.52
N LEU A 206 -11.90 -4.67 3.91
CA LEU A 206 -12.11 -6.10 3.69
C LEU A 206 -13.25 -6.68 4.54
N ALA A 207 -13.74 -5.91 5.51
CA ALA A 207 -14.82 -6.27 6.40
C ALA A 207 -16.13 -5.56 6.04
N ALA A 208 -17.23 -6.30 6.06
CA ALA A 208 -18.57 -5.74 6.04
C ALA A 208 -19.08 -5.51 7.48
N LYS A 209 -19.91 -4.47 7.65
CA LYS A 209 -20.58 -4.18 8.93
C LYS A 209 -22.07 -4.52 8.82
N LEU A 210 -22.55 -5.29 9.78
CA LEU A 210 -23.98 -5.58 9.97
C LEU A 210 -24.40 -5.05 11.34
N ASP A 211 -25.44 -4.21 11.35
CA ASP A 211 -26.10 -3.78 12.58
C ASP A 211 -27.53 -4.35 12.58
N LEU A 212 -27.89 -5.03 13.66
CA LEU A 212 -29.22 -5.62 13.84
C LEU A 212 -29.88 -4.93 15.03
N GLN A 213 -30.96 -4.20 14.75
CA GLN A 213 -31.73 -3.49 15.75
C GLN A 213 -33.10 -4.15 15.90
N GLU A 214 -33.49 -4.46 17.13
CA GLU A 214 -34.87 -4.85 17.42
C GLU A 214 -35.79 -3.65 17.26
N LYS A 215 -36.97 -3.88 16.68
CA LYS A 215 -38.00 -2.84 16.59
C LYS A 215 -38.32 -2.31 17.99
N PRO A 216 -38.35 -0.98 18.21
CA PRO A 216 -38.84 -0.42 19.46
C PRO A 216 -40.26 -0.93 19.77
N GLY A 217 -40.43 -1.56 20.93
CA GLY A 217 -41.69 -2.22 21.33
C GLY A 217 -41.78 -3.71 21.00
N GLY A 218 -40.72 -4.30 20.43
CA GLY A 218 -40.60 -5.73 20.18
C GLY A 218 -41.42 -6.25 18.98
N ALA A 219 -41.39 -7.56 18.79
CA ALA A 219 -42.22 -8.23 17.78
C ALA A 219 -43.69 -8.19 18.18
N THR A 220 -44.54 -7.58 17.33
CA THR A 220 -45.99 -7.57 17.55
C THR A 220 -46.64 -8.79 16.92
N THR A 221 -47.46 -9.52 17.68
CA THR A 221 -48.27 -10.64 17.20
C THR A 221 -49.75 -10.30 17.20
N LYS A 222 -50.50 -10.84 16.24
CA LYS A 222 -51.97 -10.77 16.22
C LYS A 222 -52.63 -11.92 16.98
N GLN A 223 -51.87 -12.96 17.34
CA GLN A 223 -52.37 -14.04 18.18
C GLN A 223 -52.27 -13.66 19.65
N GLU A 224 -53.42 -13.70 20.32
CA GLU A 224 -53.53 -13.53 21.77
C GLU A 224 -52.74 -14.64 22.49
N GLY A 225 -51.90 -14.25 23.45
CA GLY A 225 -51.07 -15.18 24.25
C GLY A 225 -49.74 -15.62 23.63
N ALA A 226 -49.42 -15.24 22.39
CA ALA A 226 -48.12 -15.55 21.79
C ALA A 226 -47.03 -14.56 22.25
N SER A 227 -45.85 -15.08 22.62
CA SER A 227 -44.66 -14.27 22.94
C SER A 227 -43.48 -14.70 22.09
N PHE A 228 -42.76 -13.74 21.50
CA PHE A 228 -41.48 -13.99 20.84
C PHE A 228 -40.37 -13.41 21.70
N THR A 229 -39.28 -14.16 21.83
CA THR A 229 -38.04 -13.67 22.43
C THR A 229 -36.92 -13.93 21.44
N PHE A 230 -36.05 -12.94 21.25
CA PHE A 230 -34.78 -13.19 20.58
C PHE A 230 -33.91 -13.97 21.57
N GLY A 231 -33.45 -15.16 21.16
CA GLY A 231 -32.59 -16.01 21.98
C GLY A 231 -31.32 -15.25 22.38
N ARG A 232 -30.98 -15.31 23.67
CA ARG A 232 -29.71 -14.82 24.20
C ARG A 232 -28.57 -15.79 23.94
#